data_AF-A0A524C7W7-F1
#
_entry.id   AF-A0A524C7W7-F1
#
_cell.length_a   1.000
_cell.length_b   1.000
_cell.length_c   1.000
_cell.angle_alpha   90.00
_cell.angle_beta   90.00
_cell.angle_gamma   90.00
#
_symmetry.space_group_name_H-M   'P 1'
#
loop_
_entity.id
_entity.type
_entity.pdbx_description
1 polymer ?
#
loop_
_entity_poly.entity_id
_entity_poly.type
_entity_poly.pdbx_seq_one_letter_code
_entity_poly.pdbx_strand_id
1 'polypeptide(L)'
;MNRTLQIFLALALVSMFLTAPVMAASSEGLDWGVEVDDEFTYRFVINDPDMNETFDEGVNVTVETVPSMPADVPIWDDIPEVQLDIVYTNGTEVGLELLVLLGIMFAGGLFVVPIGNFTHLGLLLNDTMFWDENSTLVNTASEWGAEYSASDEDEDMSIRTT
;
A
#
# COMPACT_ATOMS: atom_id res chain seq x y z
N MET A 1 50.80 13.28 -24.97
CA MET A 1 49.38 13.54 -25.29
C MET A 1 49.12 15.02 -25.13
N ASN A 2 48.54 15.68 -26.13
CA ASN A 2 48.32 17.13 -26.10
C ASN A 2 47.29 17.50 -25.03
N ARG A 3 47.61 18.51 -24.19
CA ARG A 3 46.78 18.96 -23.06
C ARG A 3 45.32 19.21 -23.43
N THR A 4 45.07 19.63 -24.67
CA THR A 4 43.72 19.85 -25.21
C THR A 4 42.88 18.58 -25.22
N LEU A 5 43.49 17.42 -25.55
CA LEU A 5 42.78 16.14 -25.61
C LEU A 5 42.39 15.65 -24.21
N GLN A 6 43.21 15.94 -23.19
CA GLN A 6 42.91 15.62 -21.80
C GLN A 6 41.76 16.46 -21.25
N ILE A 7 41.68 17.74 -21.65
CA ILE A 7 40.59 18.63 -21.24
C ILE A 7 39.25 18.20 -21.86
N PHE A 8 39.24 17.84 -23.15
CA PHE A 8 38.02 17.32 -23.80
C PHE A 8 37.55 16.01 -23.18
N LEU A 9 38.47 15.10 -22.86
CA LEU A 9 38.15 13.84 -22.20
C LEU A 9 37.56 14.07 -20.80
N ALA A 10 38.14 14.99 -20.03
CA ALA A 10 37.65 15.35 -18.70
C ALA A 10 36.26 16.00 -18.76
N LEU A 11 36.01 16.88 -19.73
CA LEU A 11 34.72 17.54 -19.90
C LEU A 11 33.61 16.54 -20.30
N ALA A 12 33.92 15.60 -21.18
CA ALA A 12 33.01 14.53 -21.56
C ALA A 12 32.68 13.60 -20.37
N LEU A 13 33.69 13.25 -19.57
CA LEU A 13 33.51 12.46 -18.35
C LEU A 13 32.62 13.17 -17.33
N VAL A 14 32.83 14.47 -17.10
CA VAL A 14 31.98 15.26 -16.20
C VAL A 14 30.54 15.35 -16.73
N SER A 15 30.35 15.48 -18.04
CA SER A 15 29.01 15.53 -18.64
C SER A 15 28.20 14.24 -18.47
N MET A 16 28.86 13.09 -18.40
CA MET A 16 28.21 11.79 -18.15
C MET A 16 27.69 11.66 -16.71
N PHE A 17 28.23 12.43 -15.77
CA PHE A 17 27.76 12.45 -14.37
C PHE A 17 26.76 13.58 -14.09
N LEU A 18 26.44 14.42 -15.08
CA LEU A 18 25.46 15.51 -14.96
C LEU A 18 24.06 15.13 -15.42
N THR A 19 23.86 13.94 -16.01
CA THR A 19 22.52 13.38 -16.20
C THR A 19 22.05 12.83 -14.86
N ALA A 20 21.34 13.66 -14.10
CA ALA A 20 20.59 13.18 -12.94
C ALA A 20 19.68 12.01 -13.37
N PRO A 21 19.49 10.99 -12.52
CA PRO A 21 18.48 9.98 -12.80
C PRO A 21 17.13 10.68 -12.89
N VAL A 22 16.49 10.63 -14.06
CA VAL A 22 15.07 10.97 -14.17
C VAL A 22 14.33 9.80 -13.56
N MET A 23 14.25 9.79 -12.23
CA MET A 23 13.24 9.05 -11.50
C MET A 23 11.92 9.69 -11.92
N ALA A 24 11.24 9.11 -12.90
CA ALA A 24 9.84 9.43 -13.11
C ALA A 24 9.05 8.77 -11.98
N ALA A 25 9.19 9.33 -10.77
CA ALA A 25 8.10 9.27 -9.80
C ALA A 25 6.87 9.80 -10.54
N SER A 26 5.68 9.28 -10.25
CA SER A 26 4.46 9.86 -10.82
C SER A 26 4.47 11.38 -10.64
N SER A 27 3.70 12.14 -11.42
CA SER A 27 3.73 13.61 -11.28
C SER A 27 3.32 14.07 -9.87
N GLU A 28 2.74 13.16 -9.09
CA GLU A 28 2.28 13.33 -7.72
C GLU A 28 3.24 12.75 -6.66
N GLY A 29 4.34 12.11 -7.08
CA GLY A 29 5.33 11.52 -6.17
C GLY A 29 4.87 10.21 -5.53
N LEU A 30 3.98 9.47 -6.19
CA LEU A 30 3.56 8.13 -5.82
C LEU A 30 4.40 7.09 -6.57
N ASP A 31 4.76 6.03 -5.87
CA ASP A 31 5.45 4.87 -6.42
C ASP A 31 5.06 3.60 -5.64
N TRP A 32 5.35 2.42 -6.18
CA TRP A 32 5.15 1.18 -5.45
C TRP A 32 6.32 0.91 -4.52
N GLY A 33 6.01 0.55 -3.27
CA GLY A 33 6.99 0.09 -2.29
C GLY A 33 7.24 -1.41 -2.31
N VAL A 34 6.61 -2.12 -3.26
CA VAL A 34 6.68 -3.56 -3.42
C VAL A 34 7.19 -3.93 -4.80
N GLU A 35 7.83 -5.09 -4.89
CA GLU A 35 8.31 -5.69 -6.13
C GLU A 35 7.58 -7.03 -6.39
N VAL A 36 7.67 -7.52 -7.63
CA VAL A 36 7.17 -8.85 -7.97
C VAL A 36 7.94 -9.89 -7.15
N ASP A 37 7.24 -10.91 -6.67
CA ASP A 37 7.72 -11.96 -5.77
C ASP A 37 7.97 -11.52 -4.31
N ASP A 38 7.60 -10.29 -3.91
CA ASP A 38 7.57 -9.93 -2.48
C ASP A 38 6.50 -10.74 -1.74
N GLU A 39 6.83 -11.19 -0.52
CA GLU A 39 5.96 -12.02 0.32
C GLU A 39 5.69 -11.36 1.67
N PHE A 40 4.41 -11.32 2.06
CA PHE A 40 3.93 -10.81 3.33
C PHE A 40 3.13 -11.90 4.05
N THR A 41 3.40 -12.10 5.33
CA THR A 41 2.60 -13.00 6.17
C THR A 41 1.74 -12.18 7.11
N TYR A 42 0.43 -12.33 6.98
CA TYR A 42 -0.57 -11.76 7.88
C TYR A 42 -1.13 -12.85 8.79
N ARG A 43 -1.56 -12.46 9.98
CA ARG A 43 -2.30 -13.33 10.89
C ARG A 43 -3.61 -12.66 11.24
N PHE A 44 -4.69 -13.36 10.98
CA PHE A 44 -6.04 -12.90 11.25
C PHE A 44 -6.58 -13.62 12.46
N VAL A 45 -6.87 -12.86 13.51
CA VAL A 45 -7.46 -13.36 14.74
C VAL A 45 -8.79 -12.65 14.96
N ILE A 46 -9.89 -13.38 14.79
CA ILE A 46 -11.24 -12.94 15.12
C ILE A 46 -11.65 -13.71 16.36
N ASN A 47 -11.96 -12.99 17.44
CA ASN A 47 -12.54 -13.54 18.64
C ASN A 47 -13.98 -13.08 18.71
N ASP A 48 -14.94 -13.99 18.44
CA ASP A 48 -16.36 -13.72 18.60
C ASP A 48 -16.82 -14.27 19.97
N PRO A 49 -17.05 -13.40 20.97
CA PRO A 49 -17.49 -13.81 22.29
C PRO A 49 -18.92 -14.36 22.31
N ASP A 50 -19.76 -14.00 21.33
CA ASP A 50 -21.18 -14.37 21.28
C ASP A 50 -21.39 -15.71 20.57
N MET A 51 -20.57 -16.02 19.56
CA MET A 51 -20.58 -17.30 18.86
C MET A 51 -19.65 -18.34 19.51
N ASN A 52 -18.80 -17.93 20.47
CA ASN A 52 -17.75 -18.77 21.08
C ASN A 52 -16.86 -19.43 20.01
N GLU A 53 -16.64 -18.71 18.91
CA GLU A 53 -15.77 -19.13 17.81
C GLU A 53 -14.56 -18.19 17.78
N THR A 54 -13.38 -18.80 17.69
CA THR A 54 -12.13 -18.09 17.43
C THR A 54 -11.64 -18.52 16.06
N PHE A 55 -11.56 -17.57 15.13
CA PHE A 55 -10.87 -17.75 13.87
C PHE A 55 -9.46 -17.23 14.03
N ASP A 56 -8.45 -18.09 13.90
CA ASP A 56 -7.04 -17.75 14.04
C ASP A 56 -6.27 -18.42 12.91
N GLU A 57 -6.18 -17.71 11.79
CA GLU A 57 -5.55 -18.22 10.58
C GLU A 57 -4.46 -17.27 10.08
N GLY A 58 -3.34 -17.87 9.69
CA GLY A 58 -2.26 -17.17 9.00
C GLY A 58 -2.49 -17.20 7.49
N VAL A 59 -2.21 -16.10 6.82
CA VAL A 59 -2.31 -15.95 5.36
C VAL A 59 -0.99 -15.41 4.82
N ASN A 60 -0.47 -16.05 3.79
CA ASN A 60 0.65 -15.56 3.01
C ASN A 60 0.10 -14.86 1.77
N VAL A 61 0.67 -13.69 1.49
CA VAL A 61 0.32 -12.83 0.36
C VAL A 61 1.59 -12.64 -0.45
N THR A 62 1.58 -13.05 -1.71
CA THR A 62 2.69 -12.92 -2.66
C THR A 62 2.31 -11.94 -3.75
N VAL A 63 3.20 -11.03 -4.10
CA VAL A 63 2.99 -10.08 -5.19
C VAL A 63 3.24 -10.75 -6.53
N GLU A 64 2.20 -10.96 -7.34
CA GLU A 64 2.33 -11.56 -8.67
C GLU A 64 2.69 -10.51 -9.72
N THR A 65 2.00 -9.37 -9.71
CA THR A 65 2.26 -8.30 -10.68
C THR A 65 2.10 -6.92 -10.06
N VAL A 66 3.04 -6.04 -10.39
CA VAL A 66 3.02 -4.63 -9.99
C VAL A 66 2.73 -3.77 -11.24
N PRO A 67 1.58 -3.09 -11.31
CA PRO A 67 1.25 -2.22 -12.43
C PRO A 67 2.10 -0.95 -12.42
N SER A 68 2.28 -0.31 -13.57
CA SER A 68 2.90 1.03 -13.60
C SER A 68 1.99 2.08 -12.99
N MET A 69 2.52 2.91 -12.09
CA MET A 69 1.79 4.03 -11.50
C MET A 69 1.39 5.06 -12.57
N PRO A 70 0.12 5.48 -12.66
CA PRO A 70 -0.31 6.56 -13.55
C PRO A 70 0.41 7.86 -13.21
N ALA A 71 0.49 8.77 -14.18
CA ALA A 71 1.10 10.08 -13.94
C ALA A 71 0.27 10.93 -12.95
N ASP A 72 -1.05 10.77 -12.97
CA ASP A 72 -2.04 11.56 -12.23
C ASP A 72 -3.09 10.60 -11.66
N VAL A 73 -3.43 10.74 -10.38
CA VAL A 73 -4.38 9.91 -9.64
C VAL A 73 -5.37 10.85 -8.94
N PRO A 74 -6.49 11.20 -9.60
CA PRO A 74 -7.43 12.19 -9.07
C PRO A 74 -8.37 11.64 -8.00
N ILE A 75 -8.63 10.32 -8.00
CA ILE A 75 -9.47 9.63 -7.01
C ILE A 75 -8.79 8.33 -6.56
N TRP A 76 -9.15 7.83 -5.38
CA TRP A 76 -8.58 6.60 -4.81
C TRP A 76 -8.72 5.38 -5.74
N ASP A 77 -9.87 5.26 -6.40
CA ASP A 77 -10.16 4.14 -7.31
C ASP A 77 -9.31 4.14 -8.60
N ASP A 78 -8.59 5.23 -8.88
CA ASP A 78 -7.66 5.31 -10.02
C ASP A 78 -6.26 4.75 -9.67
N ILE A 79 -6.00 4.41 -8.41
CA ILE A 79 -4.80 3.67 -8.01
C ILE A 79 -4.93 2.25 -8.58
N PRO A 80 -4.02 1.81 -9.47
CA PRO A 80 -4.13 0.49 -10.06
C PRO A 80 -3.88 -0.60 -9.02
N GLU A 81 -4.55 -1.72 -9.17
CA GLU A 81 -4.44 -2.83 -8.23
C GLU A 81 -3.18 -3.67 -8.50
N VAL A 82 -2.43 -3.97 -7.44
CA VAL A 82 -1.37 -4.98 -7.44
C VAL A 82 -2.04 -6.35 -7.43
N GLN A 83 -1.65 -7.26 -8.34
CA GLN A 83 -2.16 -8.63 -8.30
C GLN A 83 -1.42 -9.40 -7.23
N LEU A 84 -2.18 -10.09 -6.39
CA LEU A 84 -1.69 -10.82 -5.24
C LEU A 84 -2.15 -12.26 -5.32
N ASP A 85 -1.24 -13.19 -5.10
CA ASP A 85 -1.54 -14.56 -4.76
C ASP A 85 -1.68 -14.67 -3.25
N ILE A 86 -2.83 -15.15 -2.79
CA ILE A 86 -3.16 -15.23 -1.37
C ILE A 86 -3.42 -16.69 -1.06
N VAL A 87 -2.71 -17.22 -0.08
CA VAL A 87 -2.84 -18.61 0.37
C VAL A 87 -2.83 -18.67 1.89
N TYR A 88 -3.59 -19.57 2.48
CA TYR A 88 -3.42 -19.85 3.90
C TYR A 88 -2.01 -20.38 4.16
N THR A 89 -1.48 -20.12 5.36
CA THR A 89 -0.17 -20.63 5.81
C THR A 89 -0.08 -22.15 5.81
N ASN A 90 -1.22 -22.85 5.83
CA ASN A 90 -1.30 -24.30 5.67
C ASN A 90 -1.20 -24.77 4.20
N GLY A 91 -1.06 -23.85 3.24
CA GLY A 91 -0.95 -24.10 1.79
C GLY A 91 -2.28 -24.32 1.07
N THR A 92 -3.42 -24.14 1.74
CA THR A 92 -4.73 -24.19 1.09
C THR A 92 -5.08 -22.84 0.45
N GLU A 93 -5.72 -22.90 -0.71
CA GLU A 93 -6.27 -21.71 -1.36
C GLU A 93 -7.34 -21.08 -0.47
N VAL A 94 -7.33 -19.76 -0.37
CA VAL A 94 -8.39 -19.00 0.30
C VAL A 94 -9.67 -19.04 -0.54
N GLY A 95 -10.77 -19.48 0.07
CA GLY A 95 -12.07 -19.54 -0.56
C GLY A 95 -12.83 -18.21 -0.50
N LEU A 96 -14.17 -18.28 -0.62
CA LEU A 96 -15.02 -17.09 -0.52
C LEU A 96 -14.98 -16.42 0.86
N GLU A 97 -14.42 -17.08 1.87
CA GLU A 97 -14.16 -16.50 3.19
C GLU A 97 -13.20 -15.31 3.10
N LEU A 98 -12.34 -15.26 2.07
CA LEU A 98 -11.50 -14.11 1.78
C LEU A 98 -12.32 -12.84 1.50
N LEU A 99 -13.56 -12.94 1.01
CA LEU A 99 -14.43 -11.77 0.82
C LEU A 99 -14.81 -11.11 2.14
N VAL A 100 -14.91 -11.88 3.23
CA VAL A 100 -15.16 -11.33 4.57
C VAL A 100 -13.91 -10.61 5.07
N LEU A 101 -12.75 -11.23 4.88
CA LEU A 101 -11.43 -10.64 5.17
C LEU A 101 -11.19 -9.34 4.37
N LEU A 102 -11.46 -9.38 3.07
CA LEU A 102 -11.41 -8.24 2.16
C LEU A 102 -12.41 -7.18 2.57
N GLY A 103 -13.64 -7.54 2.96
CA GLY A 103 -14.66 -6.61 3.42
C GLY A 103 -14.21 -5.77 4.61
N ILE A 104 -13.41 -6.35 5.50
CA ILE A 104 -12.80 -5.64 6.64
C ILE A 104 -11.68 -4.69 6.17
N MET A 105 -10.93 -5.05 5.12
CA MET A 105 -9.90 -4.18 4.53
C MET A 105 -10.46 -3.10 3.59
N PHE A 106 -11.63 -3.32 2.98
CA PHE A 106 -12.33 -2.33 2.16
C PHE A 106 -12.75 -1.08 2.95
N ALA A 107 -12.83 -1.15 4.27
CA ALA A 107 -13.05 0.00 5.14
C ALA A 107 -11.79 0.89 5.32
N GLY A 108 -10.65 0.59 4.67
CA GLY A 108 -9.43 1.36 4.89
C GLY A 108 -8.24 1.13 3.95
N GLY A 109 -8.32 0.29 2.92
CA GLY A 109 -7.32 0.29 1.85
C GLY A 109 -7.02 -1.05 1.17
N LEU A 110 -6.40 -0.93 0.00
CA LEU A 110 -5.76 -2.02 -0.74
C LEU A 110 -4.77 -2.76 0.17
N PHE A 111 -4.60 -4.08 -0.03
CA PHE A 111 -3.53 -4.87 0.62
C PHE A 111 -2.13 -4.28 0.42
N VAL A 112 -1.95 -3.54 -0.67
CA VAL A 112 -0.74 -2.80 -0.99
C VAL A 112 -1.15 -1.39 -1.40
N VAL A 113 -0.62 -0.39 -0.71
CA VAL A 113 -0.84 1.03 -1.01
C VAL A 113 0.46 1.63 -1.55
N PRO A 114 0.40 2.58 -2.50
CA PRO A 114 1.58 3.31 -2.95
C PRO A 114 2.30 4.03 -1.82
N ILE A 115 3.59 4.28 -2.00
CA ILE A 115 4.44 5.05 -1.09
C ILE A 115 4.82 6.41 -1.70
N GLY A 116 5.32 7.32 -0.85
CA GLY A 116 5.86 8.61 -1.27
C GLY A 116 5.04 9.79 -0.74
N ASN A 117 4.12 10.31 -1.54
CA ASN A 117 3.30 11.47 -1.16
C ASN A 117 2.10 11.08 -0.27
N PHE A 118 2.39 10.78 1.00
CA PHE A 118 1.39 10.41 2.02
C PHE A 118 0.33 11.48 2.30
N THR A 119 0.62 12.75 2.01
CA THR A 119 -0.38 13.83 2.12
C THR A 119 -1.42 13.69 1.02
N HIS A 120 -0.98 13.43 -0.22
CA HIS A 120 -1.88 13.20 -1.34
C HIS A 120 -2.70 11.92 -1.15
N LEU A 121 -2.08 10.82 -0.75
CA LEU A 121 -2.79 9.57 -0.43
C LEU A 121 -3.86 9.78 0.65
N GLY A 122 -3.57 10.57 1.68
CA GLY A 122 -4.55 10.90 2.72
C GLY A 122 -5.74 11.72 2.18
N LEU A 123 -5.52 12.60 1.20
CA LEU A 123 -6.61 13.32 0.53
C LEU A 123 -7.46 12.38 -0.31
N LEU A 124 -6.83 11.47 -1.08
CA LEU A 124 -7.54 10.48 -1.88
C LEU A 124 -8.40 9.55 -1.00
N LEU A 125 -7.84 9.08 0.13
CA LEU A 125 -8.54 8.17 1.04
C LEU A 125 -9.74 8.85 1.73
N ASN A 126 -9.58 10.11 2.11
CA ASN A 126 -10.63 10.91 2.75
C ASN A 126 -11.78 11.28 1.79
N ASP A 127 -11.54 11.25 0.47
CA ASP A 127 -12.58 11.50 -0.54
C ASP A 127 -13.33 10.22 -0.96
N THR A 128 -12.99 9.07 -0.37
CA THR A 128 -13.68 7.81 -0.67
C THR A 128 -15.09 7.77 -0.07
N MET A 129 -15.98 7.00 -0.71
CA MET A 129 -17.34 6.78 -0.17
C MET A 129 -17.38 5.98 1.14
N PHE A 130 -16.26 5.35 1.52
CA PHE A 130 -16.12 4.60 2.76
C PHE A 130 -15.61 5.46 3.92
N TRP A 131 -15.15 6.68 3.63
CA TRP A 131 -14.72 7.61 4.64
C TRP A 131 -15.90 8.33 5.28
N ASP A 132 -15.97 8.31 6.61
CA ASP A 132 -17.03 8.93 7.39
C ASP A 132 -16.49 9.71 8.61
N GLU A 133 -17.38 10.19 9.47
CA GLU A 133 -17.02 10.93 10.69
C GLU A 133 -16.34 10.06 11.77
N ASN A 134 -16.43 8.73 11.63
CA ASN A 134 -15.82 7.74 12.51
C ASN A 134 -14.43 7.30 12.03
N SER A 135 -14.04 7.73 10.84
CA SER A 135 -12.75 7.44 10.21
C SER A 135 -11.73 8.54 10.51
N THR A 136 -10.51 8.13 10.86
CA THR A 136 -9.40 9.03 11.15
C THR A 136 -8.13 8.59 10.42
N LEU A 137 -7.40 9.57 9.87
CA LEU A 137 -6.15 9.29 9.18
C LEU A 137 -5.02 9.14 10.19
N VAL A 138 -4.35 8.00 10.17
CA VAL A 138 -3.10 7.77 10.88
C VAL A 138 -1.97 8.20 9.95
N ASN A 139 -1.28 9.29 10.27
CA ASN A 139 -0.13 9.75 9.49
C ASN A 139 0.95 10.28 10.44
N THR A 140 1.85 9.37 10.84
CA THR A 140 2.93 9.63 11.77
C THR A 140 4.28 9.39 11.11
N ALA A 141 5.38 9.60 11.84
CA ALA A 141 6.72 9.34 11.32
C ALA A 141 7.02 7.85 11.08
N SER A 142 6.23 6.93 11.67
CA SER A 142 6.46 5.49 11.62
C SER A 142 5.32 4.69 10.97
N GLU A 143 4.13 5.29 10.84
CA GLU A 143 2.91 4.59 10.45
C GLU A 143 2.04 5.49 9.58
N TRP A 144 1.46 4.93 8.53
CA TRP A 144 0.47 5.58 7.68
C TRP A 144 -0.71 4.63 7.43
N GLY A 145 -1.94 5.13 7.54
CA GLY A 145 -3.13 4.35 7.23
C GLY A 145 -4.39 4.99 7.81
N ALA A 146 -5.41 4.18 8.11
CA ALA A 146 -6.69 4.66 8.61
C ALA A 146 -7.12 3.91 9.87
N GLU A 147 -7.82 4.61 10.75
CA GLU A 147 -8.46 4.03 11.93
C GLU A 147 -9.95 4.40 11.91
N TYR A 148 -10.80 3.38 11.90
CA TYR A 148 -12.25 3.49 12.03
C TYR A 148 -12.66 3.08 13.44
N SER A 149 -13.44 3.93 14.11
CA SER A 149 -13.98 3.61 15.44
C SER A 149 -15.49 3.82 15.49
N ALA A 150 -16.23 2.79 15.84
CA ALA A 150 -17.67 2.86 16.10
C ALA A 150 -17.96 2.42 17.52
N SER A 151 -18.78 3.19 18.23
CA SER A 151 -19.28 2.85 19.56
C SER A 151 -20.80 2.73 19.49
N ASP A 152 -21.33 1.55 19.83
CA ASP A 152 -22.76 1.34 20.10
C ASP A 152 -22.96 1.05 21.61
N GLU A 153 -24.18 1.17 22.12
CA GLU A 153 -24.49 1.25 23.57
C GLU A 153 -23.82 0.17 24.46
N ASP A 154 -23.46 -0.99 23.89
CA ASP A 154 -22.80 -2.10 24.58
C ASP A 154 -21.48 -2.59 23.91
N GLU A 155 -21.06 -2.01 22.77
CA GLU A 155 -19.91 -2.51 21.98
C GLU A 155 -19.06 -1.39 21.37
N ASP A 156 -17.75 -1.43 21.65
CA ASP A 156 -16.74 -0.60 20.98
C ASP A 156 -16.02 -1.41 19.90
N MET A 157 -16.14 -0.99 18.65
CA MET A 157 -15.42 -1.53 17.51
C MET A 157 -14.35 -0.54 17.06
N SER A 158 -13.10 -1.00 16.94
CA SER A 158 -12.02 -0.25 16.32
C SER A 158 -11.29 -1.12 15.30
N ILE A 159 -11.14 -0.61 14.09
CA ILE A 159 -10.40 -1.24 12.99
C ILE A 159 -9.30 -0.26 12.59
N ARG A 160 -8.05 -0.73 12.57
CA ARG A 160 -6.89 0.08 12.19
C ARG A 160 -6.08 -0.61 11.11
N THR A 161 -5.78 0.11 10.05
CA THR A 161 -4.88 -0.27 8.96
C THR A 161 -3.62 0.59 9.03
N THR A 162 -2.44 -0.02 9.01
CA THR A 162 -1.11 0.64 9.04
C THR A 162 -0.05 -0.18 8.34
#